data_AF-A0A2S4YTB3-F1
#
_entry.id   AF-A0A2S4YTB3-F1
#
_cell.length_a   1.000
_cell.length_b   1.000
_cell.length_c   1.000
_cell.angle_alpha   90.00
_cell.angle_beta   90.00
_cell.angle_gamma   90.00
#
_symmetry.space_group_name_H-M   'P 1'
#
loop_
_entity.id
_entity.type
_entity.pdbx_description
1 polymer ?
#
loop_
_entity_poly.entity_id
_entity_poly.type
_entity_poly.pdbx_seq_one_letter_code
_entity_poly.pdbx_strand_id
1 'polypeptide(L)'
;MRQLAAPEPIDAKTIIQGVVDRIPAALEDVNADGMPSATAVGVAVRKAVLDEFRTRAQFAGRLAEIDALVWAQAEHGGDLLGGALREHLRELRILRVTEPEASDRFVVTEGDGEAFEVLRPAYVDEVTGKVILAGHLRRVPGSAVGEEA
;
A
#
# COMPACT_ATOMS: atom_id res chain seq x y z
N MET A 1 17.00 16.62 -10.42
CA MET A 1 15.66 16.04 -10.18
C MET A 1 15.29 15.17 -11.37
N ARG A 2 15.34 13.84 -11.25
CA ARG A 2 14.88 12.92 -12.31
C ARG A 2 13.37 12.72 -12.13
N GLN A 3 12.59 13.18 -13.09
CA GLN A 3 11.16 12.91 -13.17
C GLN A 3 10.99 11.40 -13.44
N LEU A 4 10.55 10.63 -12.44
CA LEU A 4 10.14 9.24 -12.65
C LEU A 4 8.90 9.29 -13.54
N ALA A 5 8.96 8.72 -14.74
CA ALA A 5 7.78 8.56 -15.58
C ALA A 5 6.74 7.76 -14.78
N ALA A 6 5.50 8.26 -14.72
CA ALA A 6 4.41 7.58 -14.04
C ALA A 6 4.28 6.16 -14.62
N PRO A 7 4.32 5.09 -13.79
CA PRO A 7 4.18 3.74 -14.30
C PRO A 7 2.81 3.58 -14.95
N GLU A 8 2.78 2.83 -16.04
CA GLU A 8 1.57 2.54 -16.81
C GLU A 8 0.49 2.00 -15.84
N PRO A 9 -0.74 2.56 -15.84
CA PRO A 9 -1.82 2.09 -14.98
C PRO A 9 -2.00 0.59 -15.19
N ILE A 10 -2.28 -0.17 -14.11
CA ILE A 10 -2.64 -1.58 -14.23
C ILE A 10 -3.70 -1.68 -15.32
N ASP A 11 -3.36 -2.40 -16.40
CA ASP A 11 -4.26 -2.58 -17.53
C ASP A 11 -5.58 -3.11 -16.95
N ALA A 12 -6.68 -2.45 -17.29
CA ALA A 12 -8.02 -2.85 -16.89
C ALA A 12 -8.22 -4.36 -17.11
N LYS A 13 -7.55 -4.93 -18.12
CA LYS A 13 -7.47 -6.36 -18.38
C LYS A 13 -7.03 -7.21 -17.19
N THR A 14 -6.00 -6.83 -16.43
CA THR A 14 -5.49 -7.62 -15.29
C THR A 14 -6.48 -7.60 -14.12
N ILE A 15 -7.11 -6.46 -13.86
CA ILE A 15 -8.18 -6.35 -12.84
C ILE A 15 -9.40 -7.16 -13.28
N ILE A 16 -9.79 -7.03 -14.55
CA ILE A 16 -10.93 -7.77 -15.11
C ILE A 16 -10.65 -9.27 -15.10
N GLN A 17 -9.42 -9.72 -15.37
CA GLN A 17 -9.07 -11.14 -15.37
C GLN A 17 -9.26 -11.77 -13.97
N GLY A 18 -8.73 -11.15 -12.91
CA GLY A 18 -8.93 -11.65 -11.55
C GLY A 18 -10.38 -11.60 -11.06
N VAL A 19 -11.21 -10.74 -11.67
CA VAL A 19 -12.67 -10.75 -11.49
C VAL A 19 -13.28 -11.92 -12.24
N VAL A 20 -12.97 -12.08 -13.53
CA VAL A 20 -13.46 -13.15 -14.41
C VAL A 20 -13.15 -14.53 -13.82
N ASP A 21 -11.96 -14.74 -13.29
CA ASP A 21 -11.53 -16.02 -12.72
C ASP A 21 -12.35 -16.43 -11.48
N ARG A 22 -12.99 -15.48 -10.79
CA ARG A 22 -13.83 -15.72 -9.60
C ARG A 22 -15.34 -15.69 -9.88
N ILE A 23 -15.75 -15.32 -11.10
CA ILE A 23 -17.15 -15.38 -11.53
C ILE A 23 -17.73 -16.80 -11.43
N PRO A 24 -17.04 -17.89 -11.85
CA PRO A 24 -17.60 -19.24 -11.78
C PRO A 24 -17.99 -19.64 -10.34
N ALA A 25 -17.11 -19.46 -9.37
CA ALA A 25 -17.39 -19.76 -7.96
C ALA A 25 -18.53 -18.89 -7.39
N ALA A 26 -18.59 -17.61 -7.77
CA ALA A 26 -19.66 -16.72 -7.34
C ALA A 26 -21.03 -17.03 -8.00
N LEU A 27 -21.03 -17.64 -9.19
CA LEU A 27 -22.24 -18.11 -9.87
C LEU A 27 -22.71 -19.48 -9.34
N GLU A 28 -21.79 -20.35 -8.91
CA GLU A 28 -22.13 -21.62 -8.26
C GLU A 28 -22.92 -21.40 -6.96
N ASP A 29 -22.55 -20.40 -6.15
CA ASP A 29 -23.31 -19.95 -4.97
C ASP A 29 -24.76 -19.53 -5.29
N VAL A 30 -25.03 -19.11 -6.54
CA VAL A 30 -26.32 -18.58 -7.01
C VAL A 30 -27.14 -19.64 -7.75
N ASN A 31 -26.48 -20.64 -8.35
CA ASN A 31 -27.06 -21.65 -9.24
C ASN A 31 -27.81 -22.79 -8.53
N ALA A 32 -27.99 -22.74 -7.22
CA ALA A 32 -28.71 -23.78 -6.47
C ALA A 32 -30.16 -24.01 -6.94
N ASP A 33 -30.79 -23.05 -7.64
CA ASP A 33 -32.22 -23.07 -8.00
C ASP A 33 -32.54 -22.86 -9.51
N GLY A 34 -31.57 -22.98 -10.42
CA GLY A 34 -31.79 -22.87 -11.88
C GLY A 34 -30.99 -21.77 -12.58
N MET A 35 -31.29 -21.48 -13.86
CA MET A 35 -30.51 -20.50 -14.65
C MET A 35 -30.55 -19.10 -14.01
N PRO A 36 -29.40 -18.49 -13.71
CA PRO A 36 -29.34 -17.27 -12.92
C PRO A 36 -29.87 -16.09 -13.73
N SER A 37 -30.74 -15.29 -13.11
CA SER A 37 -31.21 -14.04 -13.72
C SER A 37 -30.04 -13.07 -13.94
N ALA A 38 -30.14 -12.18 -14.93
CA ALA A 38 -29.13 -11.14 -15.19
C ALA A 38 -28.84 -10.27 -13.94
N THR A 39 -29.84 -10.07 -13.08
CA THR A 39 -29.67 -9.40 -11.78
C THR A 39 -28.81 -10.21 -10.82
N ALA A 40 -29.02 -11.52 -10.73
CA ALA A 40 -28.23 -12.40 -9.86
C ALA A 40 -26.76 -12.49 -10.30
N VAL A 41 -26.51 -12.52 -11.61
CA VAL A 41 -25.16 -12.39 -12.20
C VAL A 41 -24.53 -11.05 -11.82
N GLY A 42 -25.26 -9.94 -11.96
CA GLY A 42 -24.76 -8.61 -11.58
C GLY A 42 -24.38 -8.48 -10.11
N VAL A 43 -25.12 -9.14 -9.20
CA VAL A 43 -24.82 -9.19 -7.77
C VAL A 43 -23.57 -10.04 -7.50
N ALA A 44 -23.45 -11.21 -8.12
CA ALA A 44 -22.30 -12.10 -7.98
C ALA A 44 -21.00 -11.44 -8.47
N VAL A 45 -21.03 -10.78 -9.65
CA VAL A 45 -19.89 -10.03 -10.18
C VAL A 45 -19.50 -8.90 -9.24
N ARG A 46 -20.47 -8.11 -8.74
CA ARG A 46 -20.19 -7.03 -7.77
C ARG A 46 -19.54 -7.59 -6.50
N LYS A 47 -20.05 -8.70 -5.96
CA LYS A 47 -19.48 -9.36 -4.78
C LYS A 47 -18.04 -9.81 -5.04
N ALA A 48 -17.78 -10.52 -6.13
CA ALA A 48 -16.45 -10.99 -6.50
C ALA A 48 -15.45 -9.82 -6.68
N VAL A 49 -15.87 -8.73 -7.34
CA VAL A 49 -15.06 -7.52 -7.47
C VAL A 49 -14.71 -6.97 -6.08
N LEU A 50 -15.70 -6.75 -5.22
CA LEU A 50 -15.50 -6.20 -3.88
C LEU A 50 -14.60 -7.10 -3.01
N ASP A 51 -14.75 -8.41 -3.12
CA ASP A 51 -13.93 -9.37 -2.38
C ASP A 51 -12.48 -9.36 -2.88
N GLU A 52 -12.21 -9.09 -4.16
CA GLU A 52 -10.83 -8.94 -4.67
C GLU A 52 -10.15 -7.75 -4.04
N PHE A 53 -10.83 -6.60 -4.10
CA PHE A 53 -10.29 -5.36 -3.57
C PHE A 53 -10.06 -5.48 -2.07
N ARG A 54 -10.93 -6.20 -1.35
CA ARG A 54 -10.75 -6.49 0.06
C ARG A 54 -9.51 -7.36 0.31
N THR A 55 -9.34 -8.45 -0.44
CA THR A 55 -8.17 -9.34 -0.31
C THR A 55 -6.87 -8.61 -0.63
N ARG A 56 -6.83 -7.82 -1.72
CA ARG A 56 -5.69 -6.99 -2.08
C ARG A 56 -5.36 -5.98 -0.97
N ALA A 57 -6.36 -5.28 -0.44
CA ALA A 57 -6.15 -4.30 0.62
C ALA A 57 -5.59 -4.93 1.90
N GLN A 58 -6.11 -6.10 2.30
CA GLN A 58 -5.60 -6.84 3.45
C GLN A 58 -4.16 -7.30 3.23
N PHE A 59 -3.86 -7.86 2.06
CA PHE A 59 -2.50 -8.29 1.72
C PHE A 59 -1.51 -7.13 1.70
N ALA A 60 -1.86 -6.03 1.04
CA ALA A 60 -1.04 -4.81 1.01
C ALA A 60 -0.80 -4.25 2.42
N GLY A 61 -1.83 -4.24 3.27
CA GLY A 61 -1.71 -3.86 4.67
C GLY A 61 -0.72 -4.73 5.44
N ARG A 62 -0.80 -6.06 5.30
CA ARG A 62 0.13 -6.98 5.95
C ARG A 62 1.56 -6.83 5.47
N LEU A 63 1.77 -6.64 4.16
CA LEU A 63 3.11 -6.42 3.64
C LEU A 63 3.71 -5.09 4.15
N ALA A 64 2.92 -4.02 4.18
CA ALA A 64 3.32 -2.74 4.74
C ALA A 64 3.70 -2.86 6.23
N GLU A 65 2.92 -3.61 7.03
CA GLU A 65 3.25 -3.90 8.43
C GLU A 65 4.59 -4.66 8.56
N ILE A 66 4.82 -5.67 7.71
CA ILE A 66 6.07 -6.45 7.73
C ILE A 66 7.27 -5.56 7.38
N ASP A 67 7.20 -4.79 6.29
CA ASP A 67 8.29 -3.88 5.91
C ASP A 67 8.53 -2.81 6.99
N ALA A 68 7.47 -2.30 7.64
CA ALA A 68 7.60 -1.35 8.74
C ALA A 68 8.32 -1.95 9.95
N LEU A 69 8.07 -3.22 10.26
CA LEU A 69 8.77 -3.94 11.35
C LEU A 69 10.23 -4.19 11.01
N VAL A 70 10.52 -4.54 9.75
CA VAL A 70 11.88 -4.73 9.24
C VAL A 70 12.64 -3.40 9.21
N TRP A 71 11.99 -2.31 8.82
CA TRP A 71 12.55 -0.95 8.88
C TRP A 71 13.03 -0.58 10.28
N ALA A 72 12.28 -0.97 11.31
CA ALA A 72 12.65 -0.68 12.71
C ALA A 72 13.86 -1.51 13.21
N GLN A 73 14.36 -2.48 12.45
CA GLN A 73 15.54 -3.26 12.80
C GLN A 73 16.83 -2.52 12.43
N ALA A 74 17.95 -2.95 13.02
CA ALA A 74 19.28 -2.48 12.60
C ALA A 74 19.47 -2.68 11.09
N GLU A 75 20.06 -1.69 10.43
CA GLU A 75 20.31 -1.67 8.98
C GLU A 75 19.03 -1.86 8.13
N HIS A 76 17.84 -1.64 8.70
CA HIS A 76 16.55 -1.79 8.03
C HIS A 76 16.35 -3.20 7.41
N GLY A 77 16.84 -4.24 8.10
CA GLY A 77 16.78 -5.63 7.64
C GLY A 77 17.91 -6.07 6.71
N GLY A 78 18.91 -5.22 6.49
CA GLY A 78 20.03 -5.49 5.59
C GLY A 78 19.62 -5.56 4.12
N ASP A 79 20.61 -5.74 3.24
CA ASP A 79 20.42 -5.59 1.80
C ASP A 79 19.51 -6.65 1.18
N LEU A 80 19.60 -7.90 1.63
CA LEU A 80 18.87 -9.01 1.03
C LEU A 80 17.37 -8.95 1.35
N LEU A 81 17.01 -8.90 2.64
CA LEU A 81 15.60 -8.87 3.06
C LEU A 81 14.97 -7.51 2.71
N GLY A 82 15.66 -6.41 3.01
CA GLY A 82 15.19 -5.07 2.65
C GLY A 82 15.06 -4.90 1.14
N GLY A 83 15.94 -5.50 0.34
CA GLY A 83 15.86 -5.50 -1.12
C GLY A 83 14.65 -6.28 -1.64
N ALA A 84 14.42 -7.49 -1.13
CA ALA A 84 13.28 -8.31 -1.52
C ALA A 84 11.94 -7.64 -1.17
N LEU A 85 11.82 -7.04 0.02
CA LEU A 85 10.61 -6.32 0.41
C LEU A 85 10.37 -5.08 -0.45
N ARG A 86 11.41 -4.31 -0.77
CA ARG A 86 11.29 -3.18 -1.71
C ARG A 86 10.81 -3.61 -3.09
N GLU A 87 11.29 -4.75 -3.59
CA GLU A 87 10.83 -5.30 -4.86
C GLU A 87 9.35 -5.68 -4.79
N HIS A 88 8.91 -6.41 -3.76
CA HIS A 88 7.50 -6.77 -3.60
C HIS A 88 6.57 -5.58 -3.40
N LEU A 89 7.00 -4.55 -2.65
CA LEU A 89 6.26 -3.30 -2.53
C LEU A 89 6.08 -2.65 -3.91
N ARG A 90 7.14 -2.63 -4.74
CA ARG A 90 7.09 -2.11 -6.11
C ARG A 90 6.14 -2.92 -7.01
N GLU A 91 6.21 -4.25 -6.99
CA GLU A 91 5.33 -5.13 -7.76
C GLU A 91 3.84 -4.89 -7.45
N LEU A 92 3.53 -4.59 -6.18
CA LEU A 92 2.16 -4.32 -5.72
C LEU A 92 1.75 -2.85 -5.82
N ARG A 93 2.67 -1.99 -6.27
CA ARG A 93 2.54 -0.53 -6.36
C ARG A 93 2.20 0.10 -5.01
N ILE A 94 2.92 -0.32 -4.00
CA ILE A 94 2.89 0.24 -2.66
C ILE A 94 4.10 1.16 -2.54
N LEU A 95 3.85 2.46 -2.48
CA LEU A 95 4.89 3.46 -2.27
C LEU A 95 5.22 3.55 -0.79
N ARG A 96 6.49 3.30 -0.45
CA ARG A 96 7.05 3.63 0.85
C ARG A 96 7.51 5.08 0.85
N VAL A 97 6.98 5.88 1.77
CA VAL A 97 7.28 7.31 1.90
C VAL A 97 8.15 7.52 3.14
N THR A 98 9.27 8.22 2.94
CA THR A 98 10.26 8.52 3.99
C THR A 98 10.52 10.02 4.13
N GLU A 99 9.82 10.85 3.36
CA GLU A 99 9.96 12.29 3.36
C GLU A 99 8.96 12.87 4.38
N PRO A 100 9.43 13.44 5.51
CA PRO A 100 8.55 13.92 6.57
C PRO A 100 7.67 15.13 6.14
N GLU A 101 8.05 15.84 5.07
CA GLU A 101 7.29 16.96 4.52
C GLU A 101 5.95 16.53 3.90
N ALA A 102 5.77 15.23 3.63
CA ALA A 102 4.50 14.64 3.23
C ALA A 102 3.54 14.45 4.41
N SER A 103 3.29 15.52 5.19
CA SER A 103 2.71 15.47 6.53
C SER A 103 1.34 14.78 6.63
N ASP A 104 0.55 14.77 5.56
CA ASP A 104 -0.77 14.12 5.50
C ASP A 104 -0.71 12.58 5.54
N ARG A 105 0.48 11.99 5.38
CA ARG A 105 0.71 10.54 5.40
C ARG A 105 1.29 10.04 6.73
N PHE A 106 1.57 10.94 7.65
CA PHE A 106 2.25 10.64 8.90
C PHE A 106 1.46 11.11 10.11
N VAL A 107 1.72 10.46 11.24
CA VAL A 107 1.28 10.87 12.57
C VAL A 107 2.51 11.23 13.38
N VAL A 108 2.49 12.39 14.04
CA VAL A 108 3.54 12.79 14.99
C VAL A 108 3.25 12.09 16.32
N THR A 109 4.15 11.24 16.79
CA THR A 109 3.91 10.39 17.97
C THR A 109 4.60 10.89 19.22
N GLU A 110 5.71 11.63 19.10
CA GLU A 110 6.50 12.08 20.25
C GLU A 110 7.47 13.23 19.90
N GLY A 111 8.06 13.81 20.95
CA GLY A 111 9.13 14.81 20.87
C GLY A 111 8.65 16.26 20.86
N ASP A 112 9.60 17.16 21.09
CA ASP A 112 9.43 18.61 21.06
C ASP A 112 10.52 19.22 20.17
N GLY A 113 10.13 20.03 19.18
CA GLY A 113 11.05 20.59 18.20
C GLY A 113 10.41 20.91 16.85
N GLU A 114 11.17 21.59 16.00
CA GLU A 114 10.71 22.13 14.72
C GLU A 114 11.02 21.21 13.53
N ALA A 115 11.94 20.26 13.69
CA ALA A 115 12.28 19.27 12.66
C ALA A 115 11.60 17.92 12.93
N PHE A 116 11.53 17.09 11.89
CA PHE A 116 10.93 15.77 11.95
C PHE A 116 11.94 14.67 11.62
N GLU A 117 11.90 13.61 12.41
CA GLU A 117 12.60 12.36 12.18
C GLU A 117 11.58 11.26 11.89
N VAL A 118 11.83 10.47 10.85
CA VAL A 118 10.97 9.33 10.50
C VAL A 118 11.31 8.13 11.39
N LEU A 119 10.40 7.78 12.29
CA LEU A 119 10.51 6.56 13.09
C LEU A 119 9.99 5.34 12.32
N ARG A 120 8.95 5.56 11.52
CA ARG A 120 8.34 4.54 10.67
C ARG A 120 7.89 5.18 9.36
N PRO A 121 8.21 4.59 8.20
CA PRO A 121 7.74 5.08 6.92
C PRO A 121 6.21 4.96 6.79
N ALA A 122 5.63 5.79 5.94
CA ALA A 122 4.24 5.63 5.53
C ALA A 122 4.17 4.75 4.26
N TYR A 123 3.02 4.11 4.05
CA TYR A 123 2.78 3.26 2.87
C TYR A 123 1.51 3.70 2.18
N VAL A 124 1.60 3.95 0.88
CA VAL A 124 0.50 4.44 0.04
C VAL A 124 0.26 3.47 -1.10
N ASP A 125 -1.01 3.14 -1.35
CA ASP A 125 -1.40 2.42 -2.55
C ASP A 125 -1.36 3.41 -3.73
N GLU A 126 -0.39 3.26 -4.63
CA GLU A 126 -0.27 4.15 -5.80
C GLU A 126 -1.45 3.99 -6.78
N VAL A 127 -2.22 2.90 -6.70
CA VAL A 127 -3.45 2.74 -7.51
C VAL A 127 -4.54 3.68 -7.05
N THR A 128 -4.71 3.83 -5.74
CA THR A 128 -5.85 4.56 -5.17
C THR A 128 -5.45 5.90 -4.55
N GLY A 129 -4.16 6.15 -4.38
CA GLY A 129 -3.61 7.29 -3.64
C GLY A 129 -3.85 7.22 -2.13
N LYS A 130 -4.43 6.13 -1.62
CA LYS A 130 -4.81 6.00 -0.21
C LYS A 130 -3.64 5.51 0.63
N VAL A 131 -3.53 6.05 1.83
CA VAL A 131 -2.62 5.54 2.85
C VAL A 131 -3.10 4.14 3.27
N ILE A 132 -2.22 3.15 3.08
CA ILE A 132 -2.38 1.78 3.57
C ILE A 132 -2.00 1.73 5.05
N LEU A 133 -0.85 2.33 5.38
CA LEU A 133 -0.32 2.40 6.74
C LEU A 133 0.31 3.77 6.96
N ALA A 134 -0.15 4.51 7.97
CA ALA A 134 0.41 5.81 8.29
C ALA A 134 1.82 5.66 8.88
N GLY A 135 2.71 6.55 8.47
CA GLY A 135 4.06 6.62 9.03
C GLY A 135 4.06 7.33 10.38
N HIS A 136 5.13 7.15 11.14
CA HIS A 136 5.30 7.81 12.43
C HIS A 136 6.49 8.75 12.39
N LEU A 137 6.29 9.97 12.90
CA LEU A 137 7.32 10.98 13.04
C LEU A 137 7.57 11.27 14.52
N ARG A 138 8.83 11.58 14.83
CA ARG A 138 9.22 12.25 16.07
C ARG A 138 9.65 13.68 15.76
N ARG A 139 9.24 14.62 16.61
CA ARG A 139 9.81 15.97 16.61
C ARG A 139 11.19 15.96 17.24
N VAL A 140 12.14 16.57 16.55
CA VAL A 140 13.51 16.73 17.00
C VAL A 140 13.92 18.20 16.93
N PRO A 141 14.88 18.65 17.75
CA PRO A 141 15.43 19.98 17.62
C PRO A 141 15.86 20.26 16.18
N GLY A 142 15.50 21.42 15.65
CA GLY A 142 15.93 21.82 14.31
C GLY A 142 17.45 21.78 14.23
N SER A 143 18.01 21.09 13.24
CA SER A 143 19.44 21.18 12.97
C SER A 143 19.74 22.64 12.64
N ALA A 144 20.52 23.30 13.50
CA ALA A 144 21.17 24.55 13.15
C ALA A 144 22.11 24.21 11.98
N VAL A 145 21.66 24.48 10.76
CA VAL A 145 22.46 24.26 9.55
C VAL A 145 23.69 25.16 9.65
N GLY A 146 24.84 24.53 9.86
CA GLY A 146 26.20 25.01 9.53
C GLY A 146 26.48 26.49 9.68
N GLU A 147 26.95 26.89 10.85
CA GLU A 147 27.92 27.97 10.97
C GLU A 147 29.19 27.36 11.60
N GLU A 148 30.37 27.82 11.15
CA GLU A 148 31.75 27.36 11.46
C GLU A 148 32.32 26.30 10.49
N ALA A 149 33.43 26.52 9.78
CA ALA A 149 34.36 27.64 9.66
C ALA A 149 35.18 27.50 8.35
#